data_AF-A0A955V4A8-F1
#
_entry.id   AF-A0A955V4A8-F1
#
_cell.length_a   1.000
_cell.length_b   1.000
_cell.length_c   1.000
_cell.angle_alpha   90.00
_cell.angle_beta   90.00
_cell.angle_gamma   90.00
#
_symmetry.space_group_name_H-M   'P 1'
#
loop_
_entity.id
_entity.type
_entity.pdbx_description
1 polymer ?
#
loop_
_entity_poly.entity_id
_entity_poly.type
_entity_poly.pdbx_seq_one_letter_code
_entity_poly.pdbx_strand_id
1 'polypeptide(L)'
;ISPSAASRRPMASSAAWRRFEASLGEAGPTDEIYDVAAFEALGESERQDALDALVERAEDGDGVAAQTLGVVGDDRVVHALEGIVARPDGARRAAMRALSRLGHGARFVPELVAELKQGGLYGSVNAVQQLGWIGTKEAFDGLLEALSARDSTVRSVAVDALLELTGLAASEKTASGDDDPRTPIGRLRLLLDADLAALATEAGAAFRDLFEKARGGADAKALDLVYDGGTDGFREAFGKALRDPSAALPLDLVRSATPHDRAWAEALLAVALQREDERAPAALAALDASWAVPALDEARQDAIEGFPFADALDDAMKALRAG
;
A
#
# COMPACT_ATOMS: atom_id res chain seq x y z
N ILE A 1 21.04 -36.88 -22.71
CA ILE A 1 21.12 -37.26 -21.28
C ILE A 1 22.24 -36.42 -20.69
N SER A 2 21.90 -35.23 -20.22
CA SER A 2 22.84 -34.37 -19.49
C SER A 2 23.07 -35.00 -18.11
N PRO A 3 24.30 -34.94 -17.55
CA PRO A 3 24.54 -35.53 -16.24
C PRO A 3 23.80 -34.70 -15.19
N SER A 4 22.95 -35.38 -14.41
CA SER A 4 22.32 -34.88 -13.19
C SER A 4 23.33 -34.16 -12.30
N ALA A 5 22.91 -33.03 -11.72
CA ALA A 5 23.67 -32.19 -10.79
C ALA A 5 24.24 -32.93 -9.57
N ALA A 6 23.87 -34.19 -9.34
CA ALA A 6 24.39 -35.03 -8.27
C ALA A 6 25.91 -35.36 -8.34
N SER A 7 26.65 -34.96 -9.39
CA SER A 7 28.02 -35.45 -9.64
C SER A 7 29.17 -34.45 -9.44
N ARG A 8 28.93 -33.25 -8.91
CA ARG A 8 30.02 -32.34 -8.49
C ARG A 8 29.86 -31.97 -7.03
N ARG A 9 30.24 -32.88 -6.11
CA ARG A 9 30.40 -32.55 -4.69
C ARG A 9 31.78 -31.91 -4.46
N PRO A 10 31.89 -30.64 -4.04
CA PRO A 10 33.15 -30.10 -3.54
C PRO A 10 33.46 -30.67 -2.14
N MET A 11 34.75 -30.64 -1.79
CA MET A 11 35.30 -31.05 -0.51
C MET A 11 34.68 -30.26 0.66
N ALA A 12 34.21 -30.97 1.69
CA ALA A 12 33.74 -30.45 2.99
C ALA A 12 32.82 -29.21 2.92
N SER A 13 31.57 -29.43 2.51
CA SER A 13 30.49 -28.42 2.56
C SER A 13 30.40 -27.72 3.93
N SER A 14 30.35 -26.39 3.92
CA SER A 14 30.23 -25.58 5.12
C SER A 14 28.94 -25.90 5.91
N ALA A 15 28.84 -25.42 7.15
CA ALA A 15 27.61 -25.52 7.91
C ALA A 15 26.47 -24.71 7.24
N ALA A 16 26.82 -23.58 6.62
CA ALA A 16 25.88 -22.76 5.85
C ALA A 16 25.36 -23.52 4.63
N TRP A 17 26.23 -24.20 3.87
CA TRP A 17 25.80 -25.03 2.74
C TRP A 17 24.83 -26.11 3.18
N ARG A 18 25.16 -26.88 4.22
CA ARG A 18 24.29 -27.97 4.70
C ARG A 18 22.92 -27.46 5.14
N ARG A 19 22.87 -26.27 5.74
CA ARG A 19 21.62 -25.61 6.12
C ARG A 19 20.82 -25.17 4.89
N PHE A 20 21.47 -24.53 3.92
CA PHE A 20 20.82 -24.13 2.67
C PHE A 20 20.30 -25.34 1.89
N GLU A 21 21.12 -26.38 1.71
CA GLU A 21 20.75 -27.63 1.03
C GLU A 21 19.57 -28.32 1.72
N ALA A 22 19.52 -28.34 3.06
CA ALA A 22 18.37 -28.87 3.80
C ALA A 22 17.07 -28.12 3.46
N SER A 23 17.13 -26.79 3.31
CA SER A 23 15.95 -26.00 2.95
C SER A 23 15.37 -26.38 1.57
N LEU A 24 16.21 -26.82 0.62
CA LEU A 24 15.77 -27.28 -0.70
C LEU A 24 14.94 -28.58 -0.65
N GLY A 25 15.12 -29.39 0.40
CA GLY A 25 14.42 -30.65 0.62
C GLY A 25 13.18 -30.53 1.51
N GLU A 26 13.07 -29.45 2.29
CA GLU A 26 12.02 -29.26 3.28
C GLU A 26 10.90 -28.31 2.86
N ALA A 27 11.00 -27.63 1.71
CA ALA A 27 9.99 -26.66 1.25
C ALA A 27 8.57 -27.23 1.40
N GLY A 28 7.94 -26.86 2.52
CA GLY A 28 6.57 -27.21 2.78
C GLY A 28 5.68 -26.42 1.82
N PRO A 29 4.41 -26.79 1.69
CA PRO A 29 3.45 -26.04 0.87
C PRO A 29 3.22 -24.59 1.33
N THR A 30 3.88 -24.13 2.40
CA THR A 30 3.73 -22.82 3.04
C THR A 30 4.95 -21.90 2.94
N ASP A 31 6.11 -22.38 2.48
CA ASP A 31 7.33 -21.54 2.44
C ASP A 31 7.38 -20.71 1.15
N GLU A 32 7.47 -19.38 1.27
CA GLU A 32 7.48 -18.45 0.13
C GLU A 32 8.87 -18.28 -0.52
N ILE A 33 9.94 -18.58 0.23
CA ILE A 33 11.35 -18.57 -0.21
C ILE A 33 12.17 -19.62 0.56
N TYR A 34 13.29 -20.06 -0.02
CA TYR A 34 14.30 -20.88 0.66
C TYR A 34 15.13 -20.05 1.66
N ASP A 35 16.01 -20.69 2.43
CA ASP A 35 16.78 -20.05 3.52
C ASP A 35 17.83 -19.06 2.97
N VAL A 36 17.39 -17.83 2.69
CA VAL A 36 18.25 -16.74 2.18
C VAL A 36 19.35 -16.37 3.19
N ALA A 37 19.09 -16.47 4.50
CA ALA A 37 20.11 -16.20 5.50
C ALA A 37 21.24 -17.24 5.46
N ALA A 38 20.92 -18.51 5.20
CA ALA A 38 21.92 -19.54 4.94
C ALA A 38 22.68 -19.26 3.63
N PHE A 39 21.99 -18.81 2.57
CA PHE A 39 22.60 -18.42 1.30
C PHE A 39 23.63 -17.28 1.46
N GLU A 40 23.30 -16.24 2.22
CA GLU A 40 24.18 -15.10 2.47
C GLU A 40 25.46 -15.49 3.22
N ALA A 41 25.40 -16.53 4.05
CA ALA A 41 26.55 -17.04 4.81
C ALA A 41 27.48 -17.96 3.99
N LEU A 42 27.14 -18.29 2.74
CA LEU A 42 27.94 -19.16 1.88
C LEU A 42 29.24 -18.47 1.41
N GLY A 43 30.28 -19.27 1.14
CA GLY A 43 31.44 -18.80 0.37
C GLY A 43 31.11 -18.62 -1.12
N GLU A 44 31.96 -17.94 -1.89
CA GLU A 44 31.66 -17.64 -3.31
C GLU A 44 31.40 -18.89 -4.17
N SER A 45 32.19 -19.96 -3.98
CA SER A 45 31.96 -21.23 -4.69
C SER A 45 30.63 -21.86 -4.32
N GLU A 46 30.30 -21.86 -3.02
CA GLU A 46 29.04 -22.42 -2.52
C GLU A 46 27.84 -21.57 -2.97
N ARG A 47 27.99 -20.24 -3.09
CA ARG A 47 26.96 -19.37 -3.67
C ARG A 47 26.68 -19.72 -5.12
N GLN A 48 27.71 -19.92 -5.94
CA GLN A 48 27.52 -20.35 -7.33
C GLN A 48 26.78 -21.68 -7.40
N ASP A 49 27.19 -22.67 -6.61
CA ASP A 49 26.52 -23.98 -6.55
C ASP A 49 25.06 -23.86 -6.08
N ALA A 50 24.78 -22.95 -5.14
CA ALA A 50 23.42 -22.69 -4.64
C ALA A 50 22.54 -21.99 -5.67
N LEU A 51 23.09 -21.02 -6.42
CA LEU A 51 22.38 -20.36 -7.52
C LEU A 51 22.04 -21.35 -8.63
N ASP A 52 22.99 -22.19 -9.03
CA ASP A 52 22.78 -23.22 -10.05
C ASP A 52 21.66 -24.20 -9.62
N ALA A 53 21.65 -24.62 -8.35
CA ALA A 53 20.60 -25.47 -7.81
C ALA A 53 19.21 -24.79 -7.78
N LEU A 54 19.15 -23.51 -7.42
CA LEU A 54 17.90 -22.74 -7.46
C LEU A 54 17.40 -22.55 -8.90
N VAL A 55 18.31 -22.30 -9.85
CA VAL A 55 17.96 -22.17 -11.27
C VAL A 55 17.39 -23.48 -11.81
N GLU A 56 18.03 -24.62 -11.58
CA GLU A 56 17.54 -25.94 -12.02
C GLU A 56 16.11 -26.20 -11.51
N ARG A 57 15.85 -25.94 -10.23
CA ARG A 57 14.51 -26.10 -9.66
C ARG A 57 13.49 -25.13 -10.26
N ALA A 58 13.86 -23.87 -10.43
CA ALA A 58 12.99 -22.87 -11.03
C ALA A 58 12.65 -23.24 -12.49
N GLU A 59 13.61 -23.80 -13.22
CA GLU A 59 13.41 -24.34 -14.57
C GLU A 59 12.47 -25.54 -14.58
N ASP A 60 12.42 -26.34 -13.52
CA ASP A 60 11.47 -27.44 -13.31
C ASP A 60 10.09 -26.99 -12.81
N GLY A 61 9.84 -25.69 -12.70
CA GLY A 61 8.55 -25.11 -12.33
C GLY A 61 8.38 -24.79 -10.84
N ASP A 62 9.46 -24.84 -10.07
CA ASP A 62 9.47 -24.43 -8.66
C ASP A 62 9.40 -22.89 -8.53
N GLY A 63 8.20 -22.39 -8.25
CA GLY A 63 7.98 -20.96 -8.02
C GLY A 63 8.69 -20.41 -6.77
N VAL A 64 8.95 -21.24 -5.76
CA VAL A 64 9.68 -20.83 -4.53
C VAL A 64 11.15 -20.59 -4.88
N ALA A 65 11.73 -21.44 -5.73
CA ALA A 65 13.09 -21.26 -6.22
C ALA A 65 13.23 -19.94 -7.00
N ALA A 66 12.33 -19.70 -7.96
CA ALA A 66 12.31 -18.44 -8.72
C ALA A 66 12.13 -17.22 -7.80
N GLN A 67 11.25 -17.30 -6.80
CA GLN A 67 11.05 -16.22 -5.84
C GLN A 67 12.30 -15.95 -4.99
N THR A 68 12.99 -17.02 -4.57
CA THR A 68 14.24 -16.95 -3.81
C THR A 68 15.34 -16.28 -4.62
N LEU A 69 15.50 -16.63 -5.89
CA LEU A 69 16.46 -16.00 -6.80
C LEU A 69 16.28 -14.48 -6.86
N GLY A 70 15.03 -14.01 -6.89
CA GLY A 70 14.72 -12.58 -6.86
C GLY A 70 15.01 -11.90 -5.52
N VAL A 71 14.95 -12.61 -4.40
CA VAL A 71 15.30 -12.06 -3.06
C VAL A 71 16.82 -12.04 -2.88
N VAL A 72 17.50 -13.07 -3.35
CA VAL A 72 18.97 -13.16 -3.35
C VAL A 72 19.59 -12.00 -4.14
N GLY A 73 18.95 -11.58 -5.23
CA GLY A 73 19.34 -10.35 -5.92
C GLY A 73 20.60 -10.48 -6.78
N ASP A 74 20.95 -11.70 -7.23
CA ASP A 74 22.16 -11.95 -8.03
C ASP A 74 21.85 -11.89 -9.53
N ASP A 75 22.41 -10.91 -10.23
CA ASP A 75 22.16 -10.68 -11.67
C ASP A 75 22.57 -11.85 -12.57
N ARG A 76 23.42 -12.79 -12.10
CA ARG A 76 23.81 -13.97 -12.89
C ARG A 76 22.62 -14.83 -13.32
N VAL A 77 21.51 -14.77 -12.57
CA VAL A 77 20.33 -15.62 -12.82
C VAL A 77 19.30 -14.97 -13.74
N VAL A 78 19.50 -13.70 -14.14
CA VAL A 78 18.55 -12.95 -14.97
C VAL A 78 18.19 -13.74 -16.23
N HIS A 79 19.18 -14.17 -17.03
CA HIS A 79 18.91 -14.91 -18.27
C HIS A 79 18.11 -16.21 -18.07
N ALA A 80 18.37 -16.93 -16.97
CA ALA A 80 17.59 -18.13 -16.64
C ALA A 80 16.13 -17.78 -16.32
N LEU A 81 15.91 -16.73 -15.51
CA LEU A 81 14.57 -16.23 -15.20
C LEU A 81 13.83 -15.75 -16.46
N GLU A 82 14.52 -15.12 -17.43
CA GLU A 82 13.90 -14.75 -18.71
C GLU A 82 13.43 -15.98 -19.50
N GLY A 83 14.23 -17.05 -19.50
CA GLY A 83 13.86 -18.33 -20.09
C GLY A 83 12.64 -18.96 -19.44
N ILE A 84 12.54 -18.88 -18.11
CA ILE A 84 11.37 -19.37 -17.35
C ILE A 84 10.11 -18.57 -17.72
N VAL A 85 10.20 -17.23 -17.79
CA VAL A 85 9.05 -16.38 -18.14
C VAL A 85 8.50 -16.66 -19.54
N ALA A 86 9.33 -17.12 -20.48
CA ALA A 86 8.91 -17.47 -21.83
C ALA A 86 8.07 -18.76 -21.90
N ARG A 87 7.99 -19.53 -20.81
CA ARG A 87 7.23 -20.79 -20.73
C ARG A 87 5.94 -20.58 -19.92
N PRO A 88 4.80 -21.18 -20.32
CA PRO A 88 3.55 -21.10 -19.57
C PRO A 88 3.52 -22.12 -18.42
N ASP A 89 4.48 -22.03 -17.49
CA ASP A 89 4.65 -22.96 -16.37
C ASP A 89 4.23 -22.34 -15.01
N GLY A 90 4.31 -23.14 -13.94
CA GLY A 90 3.95 -22.70 -12.59
C GLY A 90 4.90 -21.64 -12.00
N ALA A 91 6.14 -21.56 -12.49
CA ALA A 91 7.16 -20.63 -12.01
C ALA A 91 7.12 -19.27 -12.70
N ARG A 92 6.48 -19.15 -13.87
CA ARG A 92 6.40 -17.91 -14.68
C ARG A 92 6.13 -16.65 -13.85
N ARG A 93 5.08 -16.64 -13.02
CA ARG A 93 4.73 -15.47 -12.20
C ARG A 93 5.80 -15.15 -11.15
N ALA A 94 6.39 -16.17 -10.53
CA ALA A 94 7.49 -15.99 -9.59
C ALA A 94 8.75 -15.46 -10.27
N ALA A 95 9.06 -15.93 -11.49
CA ALA A 95 10.16 -15.43 -12.28
C ALA A 95 9.95 -13.98 -12.75
N MET A 96 8.73 -13.60 -13.14
CA MET A 96 8.38 -12.20 -13.41
C MET A 96 8.62 -11.32 -12.18
N ARG A 97 8.15 -11.75 -10.99
CA ARG A 97 8.39 -11.03 -9.72
C ARG A 97 9.87 -10.88 -9.42
N ALA A 98 10.65 -11.94 -9.60
CA ALA A 98 12.09 -11.92 -9.39
C ALA A 98 12.80 -10.92 -10.32
N LEU A 99 12.46 -10.95 -11.61
CA LEU A 99 12.99 -10.00 -12.58
C LEU A 99 12.56 -8.55 -12.29
N SER A 100 11.34 -8.32 -11.80
CA SER A 100 10.90 -6.99 -11.34
C SER A 100 11.76 -6.48 -10.18
N ARG A 101 12.10 -7.32 -9.20
CA ARG A 101 13.01 -6.97 -8.10
C ARG A 101 14.45 -6.71 -8.56
N LEU A 102 14.92 -7.47 -9.56
CA LEU A 102 16.25 -7.31 -10.15
C LEU A 102 16.35 -6.13 -11.14
N GLY A 103 15.29 -5.31 -11.29
CA GLY A 103 15.30 -4.17 -12.22
C GLY A 103 15.11 -4.53 -13.70
N HIS A 104 14.73 -5.77 -14.00
CA HIS A 104 14.44 -6.27 -15.36
C HIS A 104 12.94 -6.41 -15.67
N GLY A 105 12.07 -5.81 -14.84
CA GLY A 105 10.61 -5.97 -14.92
C GLY A 105 9.85 -4.97 -15.80
N ALA A 106 10.49 -3.94 -16.36
CA ALA A 106 9.79 -2.86 -17.08
C ALA A 106 8.87 -3.35 -18.22
N ARG A 107 9.25 -4.45 -18.89
CA ARG A 107 8.44 -5.07 -19.95
C ARG A 107 7.13 -5.70 -19.46
N PHE A 108 6.99 -5.95 -18.16
CA PHE A 108 5.80 -6.57 -17.57
C PHE A 108 4.73 -5.54 -17.21
N VAL A 109 5.03 -4.23 -17.22
CA VAL A 109 4.08 -3.18 -16.81
C VAL A 109 2.71 -3.31 -17.48
N PRO A 110 2.57 -3.54 -18.81
CA PRO A 110 1.24 -3.70 -19.42
C PRO A 110 0.47 -4.91 -18.88
N GLU A 111 1.15 -6.02 -18.59
CA GLU A 111 0.54 -7.22 -18.03
C GLU A 111 0.10 -6.98 -16.57
N LEU A 112 0.95 -6.31 -15.78
CA LEU A 112 0.64 -5.95 -14.39
C LEU A 112 -0.52 -4.97 -14.28
N VAL A 113 -0.61 -3.98 -15.17
CA VAL A 113 -1.76 -3.05 -15.23
C VAL A 113 -3.05 -3.79 -15.61
N ALA A 114 -2.98 -4.81 -16.45
CA ALA A 114 -4.13 -5.67 -16.73
C ALA A 114 -4.52 -6.51 -15.50
N GLU A 115 -3.53 -7.09 -14.81
CA GLU A 115 -3.73 -7.89 -13.59
C GLU A 115 -4.31 -7.05 -12.44
N LEU A 116 -3.92 -5.77 -12.31
CA LEU A 116 -4.54 -4.83 -11.38
C LEU A 116 -6.07 -4.78 -11.51
N LYS A 117 -6.58 -4.87 -12.74
CA LYS A 117 -8.02 -4.75 -13.07
C LYS A 117 -8.76 -6.09 -13.04
N GLN A 118 -8.07 -7.20 -13.33
CA GLN A 118 -8.69 -8.50 -13.59
C GLN A 118 -8.25 -9.62 -12.64
N GLY A 119 -7.20 -9.42 -11.83
CA GLY A 119 -6.50 -10.47 -11.08
C GLY A 119 -7.13 -10.87 -9.74
N GLY A 120 -8.27 -10.28 -9.36
CA GLY A 120 -8.82 -10.41 -8.00
C GLY A 120 -7.86 -9.83 -6.95
N LEU A 121 -8.22 -9.93 -5.66
CA LEU A 121 -7.45 -9.27 -4.60
C LEU A 121 -5.96 -9.64 -4.60
N TYR A 122 -5.64 -10.94 -4.66
CA TYR A 122 -4.26 -11.41 -4.65
C TYR A 122 -3.47 -10.93 -5.87
N GLY A 123 -4.04 -11.04 -7.07
CA GLY A 123 -3.39 -10.59 -8.31
C GLY A 123 -3.21 -9.08 -8.33
N SER A 124 -4.22 -8.31 -7.90
CA SER A 124 -4.15 -6.85 -7.83
C SER A 124 -3.07 -6.38 -6.85
N VAL A 125 -3.01 -6.93 -5.63
CA VAL A 125 -1.95 -6.60 -4.65
C VAL A 125 -0.59 -6.97 -5.21
N ASN A 126 -0.47 -8.14 -5.86
CA ASN A 126 0.78 -8.55 -6.46
C ASN A 126 1.25 -7.60 -7.58
N ALA A 127 0.32 -7.18 -8.43
CA ALA A 127 0.60 -6.24 -9.49
C ALA A 127 1.10 -4.90 -8.94
N VAL A 128 0.44 -4.33 -7.92
CA VAL A 128 0.87 -3.08 -7.28
C VAL A 128 2.29 -3.20 -6.71
N GLN A 129 2.60 -4.28 -5.98
CA GLN A 129 3.95 -4.49 -5.45
C GLN A 129 5.02 -4.53 -6.54
N GLN A 130 4.76 -5.25 -7.63
CA GLN A 130 5.69 -5.33 -8.75
C GLN A 130 5.85 -4.00 -9.47
N LEU A 131 4.78 -3.24 -9.67
CA LEU A 131 4.84 -1.90 -10.23
C LEU A 131 5.70 -0.98 -9.34
N GLY A 132 5.58 -1.10 -8.01
CA GLY A 132 6.44 -0.44 -7.04
C GLY A 132 7.93 -0.75 -7.20
N TRP A 133 8.29 -2.04 -7.35
CA TRP A 133 9.68 -2.43 -7.59
C TRP A 133 10.23 -1.96 -8.94
N ILE A 134 9.38 -1.95 -9.98
CA ILE A 134 9.78 -1.54 -11.33
C ILE A 134 10.10 -0.04 -11.39
N GLY A 135 9.28 0.81 -10.75
CA GLY A 135 9.55 2.24 -10.58
C GLY A 135 9.70 3.07 -11.86
N THR A 136 9.41 2.53 -13.05
CA THR A 136 9.41 3.31 -14.29
C THR A 136 8.25 4.31 -14.30
N LYS A 137 8.28 5.27 -15.23
CA LYS A 137 7.19 6.24 -15.39
C LYS A 137 5.85 5.54 -15.63
N GLU A 138 5.82 4.52 -16.47
CA GLU A 138 4.62 3.75 -16.79
C GLU A 138 4.15 2.93 -15.58
N ALA A 139 5.08 2.39 -14.78
CA ALA A 139 4.73 1.69 -13.56
C ALA A 139 4.13 2.65 -12.51
N PHE A 140 4.69 3.86 -12.41
CA PHE A 140 4.16 4.93 -11.57
C PHE A 140 2.73 5.31 -11.98
N ASP A 141 2.46 5.48 -13.28
CA ASP A 141 1.11 5.75 -13.79
C ASP A 141 0.13 4.60 -13.44
N GLY A 142 0.59 3.35 -13.49
CA GLY A 142 -0.18 2.19 -13.03
C GLY A 142 -0.49 2.21 -11.52
N LEU A 143 0.45 2.67 -10.68
CA LEU A 143 0.21 2.86 -9.24
C LEU A 143 -0.80 3.99 -8.97
N LEU A 144 -0.76 5.08 -9.73
CA LEU A 144 -1.77 6.15 -9.64
C LEU A 144 -3.17 5.65 -10.02
N GLU A 145 -3.29 4.70 -10.93
CA GLU A 145 -4.56 4.04 -11.23
C GLU A 145 -5.05 3.18 -10.05
N ALA A 146 -4.13 2.48 -9.37
CA ALA A 146 -4.45 1.62 -8.22
C ALA A 146 -5.04 2.38 -7.01
N LEU A 147 -4.81 3.70 -6.89
CA LEU A 147 -5.46 4.55 -5.88
C LEU A 147 -7.00 4.59 -6.01
N SER A 148 -7.55 4.21 -7.17
CA SER A 148 -8.98 4.12 -7.41
C SER A 148 -9.48 2.67 -7.43
N ALA A 149 -8.67 1.71 -6.95
CA ALA A 149 -9.08 0.32 -6.84
C ALA A 149 -10.25 0.16 -5.86
N ARG A 150 -11.12 -0.82 -6.14
CA ARG A 150 -12.28 -1.13 -5.30
C ARG A 150 -11.88 -1.58 -3.89
N ASP A 151 -10.83 -2.38 -3.78
CA ASP A 151 -10.35 -2.95 -2.52
C ASP A 151 -9.40 -1.97 -1.82
N SER A 152 -9.65 -1.69 -0.53
CA SER A 152 -8.82 -0.77 0.27
C SER A 152 -7.39 -1.28 0.45
N THR A 153 -7.17 -2.59 0.49
CA THR A 153 -5.83 -3.18 0.57
C THR A 153 -5.01 -2.79 -0.66
N VAL A 154 -5.61 -2.84 -1.85
CA VAL A 154 -4.93 -2.48 -3.10
C VAL A 154 -4.59 -0.99 -3.11
N ARG A 155 -5.51 -0.13 -2.65
CA ARG A 155 -5.26 1.31 -2.53
C ARG A 155 -4.12 1.62 -1.54
N SER A 156 -4.13 0.96 -0.37
CA SER A 156 -3.13 1.15 0.69
C SER A 156 -1.74 0.74 0.22
N VAL A 157 -1.60 -0.44 -0.41
CA VAL A 157 -0.31 -0.89 -0.97
C VAL A 157 0.17 0.05 -2.09
N ALA A 158 -0.74 0.66 -2.85
CA ALA A 158 -0.36 1.64 -3.86
C ALA A 158 0.18 2.95 -3.25
N VAL A 159 -0.43 3.43 -2.16
CA VAL A 159 0.08 4.57 -1.39
C VAL A 159 1.48 4.26 -0.86
N ASP A 160 1.69 3.09 -0.24
CA ASP A 160 3.01 2.69 0.28
C ASP A 160 4.07 2.72 -0.83
N ALA A 161 3.79 2.11 -1.98
CA ALA A 161 4.70 2.10 -3.12
C ALA A 161 5.00 3.52 -3.66
N LEU A 162 3.98 4.39 -3.73
CA LEU A 162 4.14 5.76 -4.19
C LEU A 162 4.91 6.65 -3.20
N LEU A 163 4.71 6.45 -1.88
CA LEU A 163 5.48 7.13 -0.84
C LEU A 163 6.96 6.79 -0.93
N GLU A 164 7.30 5.52 -1.12
CA GLU A 164 8.69 5.07 -1.31
C GLU A 164 9.30 5.67 -2.59
N LEU A 165 8.62 5.55 -3.73
CA LEU A 165 9.10 6.05 -5.02
C LEU A 165 9.29 7.57 -5.07
N THR A 166 8.57 8.32 -4.23
CA THR A 166 8.66 9.78 -4.16
C THR A 166 9.51 10.29 -2.99
N GLY A 167 10.06 9.39 -2.16
CA GLY A 167 10.84 9.76 -0.98
C GLY A 167 10.00 10.46 0.10
N LEU A 168 8.69 10.21 0.12
CA LEU A 168 7.75 10.84 1.05
C LEU A 168 7.36 9.95 2.23
N ALA A 169 7.90 8.74 2.36
CA ALA A 169 7.60 7.80 3.44
C ALA A 169 7.75 8.40 4.85
N ALA A 170 8.73 9.29 5.08
CA ALA A 170 8.89 9.97 6.36
C ALA A 170 7.72 10.91 6.73
N SER A 171 6.92 11.33 5.74
CA SER A 171 5.75 12.21 5.93
C SER A 171 4.56 11.51 6.56
N GLU A 172 4.62 10.19 6.76
CA GLU A 172 3.65 9.47 7.58
C GLU A 172 3.78 9.81 9.07
N LYS A 173 4.96 10.28 9.49
CA LYS A 173 5.28 10.63 10.86
C LYS A 173 5.26 12.14 11.05
N THR A 174 5.19 12.56 12.32
CA THR A 174 5.39 13.96 12.68
C THR A 174 6.82 14.42 12.36
N ALA A 175 7.08 15.72 12.41
CA ALA A 175 8.42 16.29 12.29
C ALA A 175 9.39 15.79 13.38
N SER A 176 8.87 15.31 14.52
CA SER A 176 9.64 14.65 15.59
C SER A 176 9.86 13.15 15.38
N GLY A 177 9.21 12.54 14.38
CA GLY A 177 9.29 11.11 14.08
C GLY A 177 8.25 10.24 14.79
N ASP A 178 7.23 10.84 15.40
CA ASP A 178 6.17 10.13 16.12
C ASP A 178 5.04 9.71 15.19
N ASP A 179 4.36 8.61 15.53
CA ASP A 179 3.15 8.18 14.83
C ASP A 179 1.95 9.02 15.28
N ASP A 180 1.39 9.82 14.36
CA ASP A 180 0.17 10.57 14.60
C ASP A 180 -0.77 10.52 13.38
N PRO A 181 -2.01 10.03 13.52
CA PRO A 181 -2.96 9.98 12.42
C PRO A 181 -3.39 11.36 11.90
N ARG A 182 -3.03 12.45 12.61
CA ARG A 182 -3.28 13.84 12.20
C ARG A 182 -2.32 14.34 11.13
N THR A 183 -1.27 13.58 10.80
CA THR A 183 -0.42 13.92 9.66
C THR A 183 -1.26 13.99 8.39
N PRO A 184 -0.91 14.85 7.42
CA PRO A 184 -1.64 14.93 6.16
C PRO A 184 -1.77 13.58 5.44
N ILE A 185 -0.72 12.74 5.46
CA ILE A 185 -0.78 11.37 4.94
C ILE A 185 -1.72 10.50 5.78
N GLY A 186 -1.62 10.54 7.11
CA GLY A 186 -2.49 9.78 8.01
C GLY A 186 -3.98 10.11 7.83
N ARG A 187 -4.32 11.40 7.66
CA ARG A 187 -5.66 11.85 7.33
C ARG A 187 -6.15 11.27 6.01
N LEU A 188 -5.33 11.34 4.96
CA LEU A 188 -5.74 10.83 3.66
C LEU A 188 -5.89 9.30 3.68
N ARG A 189 -5.06 8.56 4.42
CA ARG A 189 -5.23 7.11 4.63
C ARG A 189 -6.53 6.78 5.34
N LEU A 190 -6.87 7.53 6.40
CA LEU A 190 -8.15 7.39 7.11
C LEU A 190 -9.35 7.49 6.14
N LEU A 191 -9.33 8.46 5.23
CA LEU A 191 -10.39 8.63 4.22
C LEU A 191 -10.34 7.55 3.13
N LEU A 192 -9.13 7.15 2.71
CA LEU A 192 -8.92 6.13 1.70
C LEU A 192 -9.42 4.75 2.14
N ASP A 193 -9.34 4.46 3.44
CA ASP A 193 -9.78 3.20 4.05
C ASP A 193 -11.26 3.21 4.50
N ALA A 194 -11.96 4.34 4.34
CA ALA A 194 -13.37 4.46 4.71
C ALA A 194 -14.28 3.56 3.87
N ASP A 195 -15.41 3.16 4.47
CA ASP A 195 -16.41 2.31 3.79
C ASP A 195 -17.24 3.10 2.76
N LEU A 196 -17.37 4.42 2.98
CA LEU A 196 -18.01 5.35 2.07
C LEU A 196 -17.11 5.58 0.84
N ALA A 197 -17.57 5.16 -0.33
CA ALA A 197 -16.84 5.25 -1.58
C ALA A 197 -16.53 6.71 -1.97
N ALA A 198 -17.38 7.66 -1.57
CA ALA A 198 -17.15 9.09 -1.75
C ALA A 198 -15.89 9.56 -1.02
N LEU A 199 -15.66 9.10 0.22
CA LEU A 199 -14.47 9.44 0.99
C LEU A 199 -13.21 8.80 0.39
N ALA A 200 -13.30 7.54 -0.02
CA ALA A 200 -12.19 6.86 -0.68
C ALA A 200 -11.84 7.52 -2.03
N THR A 201 -12.84 7.99 -2.76
CA THR A 201 -12.66 8.70 -4.04
C THR A 201 -11.97 10.05 -3.83
N GLU A 202 -12.43 10.83 -2.84
CA GLU A 202 -11.83 12.12 -2.48
C GLU A 202 -10.36 11.94 -2.06
N ALA A 203 -10.09 10.97 -1.19
CA ALA A 203 -8.73 10.65 -0.75
C ALA A 203 -7.83 10.20 -1.91
N GLY A 204 -8.34 9.32 -2.78
CA GLY A 204 -7.61 8.85 -3.95
C GLY A 204 -7.28 9.96 -4.93
N ALA A 205 -8.18 10.94 -5.11
CA ALA A 205 -7.92 12.13 -5.91
C ALA A 205 -6.85 13.04 -5.29
N ALA A 206 -6.92 13.27 -3.97
CA ALA A 206 -5.93 14.06 -3.24
C ALA A 206 -4.54 13.40 -3.27
N PHE A 207 -4.45 12.08 -3.06
CA PHE A 207 -3.19 11.34 -3.21
C PHE A 207 -2.63 11.42 -4.63
N ARG A 208 -3.47 11.32 -5.65
CA ARG A 208 -3.02 11.43 -7.05
C ARG A 208 -2.39 12.78 -7.34
N ASP A 209 -3.05 13.88 -6.96
CA ASP A 209 -2.51 15.24 -7.11
C ASP A 209 -1.18 15.42 -6.34
N LEU A 210 -1.13 14.93 -5.10
CA LEU A 210 0.08 14.91 -4.27
C LEU A 210 1.24 14.20 -4.96
N PHE A 211 1.02 12.96 -5.43
CA PHE A 211 2.08 12.15 -6.03
C PHE A 211 2.49 12.65 -7.43
N GLU A 212 1.58 13.24 -8.20
CA GLU A 212 1.94 13.91 -9.45
C GLU A 212 2.85 15.12 -9.21
N LYS A 213 2.55 15.95 -8.20
CA LYS A 213 3.41 17.06 -7.79
C LYS A 213 4.75 16.57 -7.23
N ALA A 214 4.75 15.51 -6.43
CA ALA A 214 5.97 14.90 -5.90
C ALA A 214 6.88 14.37 -7.02
N ARG A 215 6.30 13.67 -8.01
CA ARG A 215 7.00 13.25 -9.23
C ARG A 215 7.56 14.44 -10.02
N GLY A 216 6.91 15.59 -9.95
CA GLY A 216 7.37 16.87 -10.49
C GLY A 216 8.50 17.55 -9.68
N GLY A 217 8.92 16.99 -8.55
CA GLY A 217 10.00 17.48 -7.70
C GLY A 217 9.54 18.29 -6.48
N ALA A 218 8.25 18.32 -6.17
CA ALA A 218 7.77 18.92 -4.92
C ALA A 218 8.16 18.06 -3.71
N ASP A 219 8.82 18.66 -2.72
CA ASP A 219 9.17 17.99 -1.46
C ASP A 219 8.01 18.04 -0.44
N ALA A 220 8.20 17.35 0.69
CA ALA A 220 7.19 17.30 1.76
C ALA A 220 6.75 18.68 2.26
N LYS A 221 7.64 19.69 2.24
CA LYS A 221 7.29 21.04 2.68
C LYS A 221 6.46 21.77 1.63
N ALA A 222 6.84 21.67 0.35
CA ALA A 222 6.09 22.25 -0.76
C ALA A 222 4.68 21.64 -0.91
N LEU A 223 4.52 20.39 -0.48
CA LEU A 223 3.26 19.65 -0.46
C LEU A 223 2.45 19.83 0.83
N ASP A 224 2.91 20.65 1.78
CA ASP A 224 2.27 20.86 3.09
C ASP A 224 2.07 19.56 3.89
N LEU A 225 3.07 18.66 3.88
CA LEU A 225 3.02 17.36 4.57
C LEU A 225 3.70 17.37 5.94
N VAL A 226 4.40 18.45 6.31
CA VAL A 226 5.14 18.53 7.57
C VAL A 226 4.16 18.86 8.71
N TYR A 227 3.99 17.91 9.63
CA TYR A 227 3.12 18.05 10.79
C TYR A 227 3.93 17.99 12.09
N ASP A 228 3.85 19.00 12.95
CA ASP A 228 4.70 19.17 14.14
C ASP A 228 3.98 18.95 15.48
N GLY A 229 2.87 18.20 15.48
CA GLY A 229 2.11 17.85 16.69
C GLY A 229 0.84 18.68 16.89
N GLY A 230 0.74 19.82 16.20
CA GLY A 230 -0.47 20.62 16.11
C GLY A 230 -0.85 21.31 17.42
N THR A 231 -2.15 21.47 17.63
CA THR A 231 -2.75 22.19 18.75
C THR A 231 -2.69 21.36 20.03
N ASP A 232 -2.10 21.90 21.10
CA ASP A 232 -1.95 21.21 22.38
C ASP A 232 -3.30 20.71 22.93
N GLY A 233 -3.35 19.44 23.34
CA GLY A 233 -4.54 18.81 23.93
C GLY A 233 -5.72 18.60 22.96
N PHE A 234 -5.61 19.03 21.70
CA PHE A 234 -6.69 18.95 20.71
C PHE A 234 -7.16 17.52 20.47
N ARG A 235 -6.22 16.63 20.13
CA ARG A 235 -6.51 15.22 19.86
C ARG A 235 -7.16 14.52 21.05
N GLU A 236 -6.73 14.83 22.26
CA GLU A 236 -7.31 14.25 23.47
C GLU A 236 -8.73 14.75 23.71
N ALA A 237 -8.95 16.06 23.63
CA ALA A 237 -10.27 16.67 23.84
C ALA A 237 -11.28 16.21 22.78
N PHE A 238 -10.90 16.26 21.50
CA PHE A 238 -11.74 15.84 20.39
C PHE A 238 -12.00 14.32 20.41
N GLY A 239 -10.95 13.52 20.62
CA GLY A 239 -11.07 12.06 20.72
C GLY A 239 -11.89 11.59 21.92
N LYS A 240 -11.87 12.33 23.04
CA LYS A 240 -12.78 12.09 24.18
C LYS A 240 -14.23 12.34 23.80
N ALA A 241 -14.53 13.45 23.11
CA ALA A 241 -15.88 13.76 22.68
C ALA A 241 -16.45 12.72 21.68
N LEU A 242 -15.62 12.21 20.77
CA LEU A 242 -16.04 11.15 19.85
C LEU A 242 -16.38 9.82 20.54
N ARG A 243 -15.70 9.50 21.66
CA ARG A 243 -15.96 8.26 22.43
C ARG A 243 -17.22 8.33 23.30
N ASP A 244 -17.73 9.52 23.59
CA ASP A 244 -18.94 9.74 24.36
C ASP A 244 -20.05 10.25 23.44
N PRO A 245 -21.01 9.40 23.03
CA PRO A 245 -22.11 9.81 22.15
C PRO A 245 -22.98 10.95 22.72
N SER A 246 -23.00 11.10 24.05
CA SER A 246 -23.78 12.14 24.72
C SER A 246 -23.05 13.48 24.83
N ALA A 247 -21.73 13.49 24.63
CA ALA A 247 -20.93 14.70 24.70
C ALA A 247 -21.14 15.58 23.47
N ALA A 248 -21.16 16.90 23.67
CA ALA A 248 -21.11 17.85 22.58
C ALA A 248 -19.74 17.81 21.88
N LEU A 249 -19.72 17.89 20.56
CA LEU A 249 -18.49 18.00 19.78
C LEU A 249 -17.88 19.41 19.98
N PRO A 250 -16.57 19.53 20.26
CA PRO A 250 -15.96 20.81 20.57
C PRO A 250 -15.65 21.61 19.29
N LEU A 251 -16.68 22.06 18.56
CA LEU A 251 -16.54 22.69 17.24
C LEU A 251 -15.74 24.00 17.27
N ASP A 252 -15.81 24.78 18.35
CA ASP A 252 -15.01 26.00 18.50
C ASP A 252 -13.50 25.69 18.61
N LEU A 253 -13.17 24.55 19.24
CA LEU A 253 -11.81 24.04 19.26
C LEU A 253 -11.37 23.62 17.87
N VAL A 254 -12.24 22.97 17.08
CA VAL A 254 -11.95 22.60 15.68
C VAL A 254 -11.74 23.83 14.80
N ARG A 255 -12.55 24.89 14.95
CA ARG A 255 -12.41 26.14 14.17
C ARG A 255 -11.12 26.91 14.49
N SER A 256 -10.63 26.81 15.73
CA SER A 256 -9.42 27.50 16.19
C SER A 256 -8.14 26.66 16.07
N ALA A 257 -8.25 25.40 15.69
CA ALA A 257 -7.12 24.50 15.52
C ALA A 257 -6.29 24.84 14.27
N THR A 258 -5.10 24.24 14.19
CA THR A 258 -4.26 24.31 12.98
C THR A 258 -5.01 23.76 11.75
N PRO A 259 -4.63 24.14 10.51
CA PRO A 259 -5.24 23.58 9.32
C PRO A 259 -5.20 22.06 9.25
N HIS A 260 -4.10 21.42 9.67
CA HIS A 260 -3.97 19.96 9.69
C HIS A 260 -4.87 19.31 10.75
N ASP A 261 -4.91 19.86 11.97
CA ASP A 261 -5.80 19.36 13.03
C ASP A 261 -7.28 19.48 12.62
N ARG A 262 -7.67 20.63 12.05
CA ARG A 262 -9.02 20.86 11.56
C ARG A 262 -9.37 19.88 10.44
N ALA A 263 -8.50 19.74 9.44
CA ALA A 263 -8.73 18.83 8.32
C ALA A 263 -8.87 17.38 8.79
N TRP A 264 -8.08 16.96 9.79
CA TRP A 264 -8.21 15.64 10.40
C TRP A 264 -9.51 15.48 11.19
N ALA A 265 -9.92 16.48 11.96
CA ALA A 265 -11.19 16.44 12.70
C ALA A 265 -12.40 16.37 11.76
N GLU A 266 -12.40 17.16 10.68
CA GLU A 266 -13.42 17.06 9.64
C GLU A 266 -13.43 15.67 8.98
N ALA A 267 -12.25 15.10 8.70
CA ALA A 267 -12.15 13.74 8.15
C ALA A 267 -12.74 12.68 9.10
N LEU A 268 -12.49 12.80 10.41
CA LEU A 268 -13.10 11.91 11.40
C LEU A 268 -14.62 12.06 11.48
N LEU A 269 -15.14 13.28 11.39
CA LEU A 269 -16.59 13.51 11.35
C LEU A 269 -17.21 12.92 10.09
N ALA A 270 -16.55 13.05 8.94
CA ALA A 270 -17.02 12.44 7.70
C ALA A 270 -17.02 10.91 7.78
N VAL A 271 -15.97 10.30 8.33
CA VAL A 271 -15.94 8.83 8.58
C VAL A 271 -16.99 8.41 9.61
N ALA A 272 -17.32 9.27 10.58
CA ALA A 272 -18.35 8.96 11.58
C ALA A 272 -19.76 8.79 10.97
N LEU A 273 -20.00 9.28 9.75
CA LEU A 273 -21.25 9.03 9.01
C LEU A 273 -21.51 7.53 8.80
N GLN A 274 -20.47 6.74 8.48
CA GLN A 274 -20.58 5.28 8.29
C GLN A 274 -20.83 4.53 9.60
N ARG A 275 -20.62 5.19 10.75
CA ARG A 275 -20.85 4.67 12.10
C ARG A 275 -22.15 5.18 12.71
N GLU A 276 -22.98 5.86 11.92
CA GLU A 276 -24.27 6.38 12.34
C GLU A 276 -24.19 7.41 13.50
N ASP A 277 -23.12 8.20 13.57
CA ASP A 277 -23.02 9.30 14.54
C ASP A 277 -23.93 10.47 14.10
N GLU A 278 -25.11 10.57 14.72
CA GLU A 278 -26.12 11.59 14.42
C GLU A 278 -25.63 13.04 14.57
N ARG A 279 -24.51 13.26 15.28
CA ARG A 279 -23.93 14.59 15.48
C ARG A 279 -23.08 15.03 14.27
N ALA A 280 -22.59 14.08 13.48
CA ALA A 280 -21.64 14.34 12.40
C ALA A 280 -22.18 15.25 11.28
N PRO A 281 -23.41 15.08 10.76
CA PRO A 281 -23.93 15.93 9.69
C PRO A 281 -23.99 17.42 10.10
N ALA A 282 -24.57 17.69 11.26
CA ALA A 282 -24.68 19.05 11.80
C ALA A 282 -23.30 19.66 12.11
N ALA A 283 -22.35 18.85 12.59
CA ALA A 283 -20.98 19.28 12.84
C ALA A 283 -20.25 19.66 11.55
N LEU A 284 -20.35 18.84 10.50
CA LEU A 284 -19.76 19.12 9.18
C LEU A 284 -20.34 20.40 8.57
N ALA A 285 -21.66 20.58 8.65
CA ALA A 285 -22.31 21.82 8.21
C ALA A 285 -21.85 23.04 9.00
N ALA A 286 -21.75 22.94 10.33
CA ALA A 286 -21.30 24.04 11.18
C ALA A 286 -19.80 24.39 11.00
N LEU A 287 -19.02 23.49 10.41
CA LEU A 287 -17.61 23.70 10.06
C LEU A 287 -17.43 24.15 8.60
N ASP A 288 -18.51 24.36 7.85
CA ASP A 288 -18.48 24.71 6.42
C ASP A 288 -17.68 23.69 5.58
N ALA A 289 -17.72 22.40 5.96
CA ALA A 289 -16.98 21.32 5.32
C ALA A 289 -17.64 20.85 4.01
N SER A 290 -17.72 21.72 3.00
CA SER A 290 -18.41 21.46 1.73
C SER A 290 -17.83 20.30 0.93
N TRP A 291 -16.55 19.96 1.14
CA TRP A 291 -15.90 18.79 0.55
C TRP A 291 -16.56 17.47 0.98
N ALA A 292 -17.25 17.43 2.13
CA ALA A 292 -17.90 16.23 2.66
C ALA A 292 -19.30 15.99 2.08
N VAL A 293 -19.84 16.89 1.24
CA VAL A 293 -21.18 16.75 0.65
C VAL A 293 -21.38 15.41 -0.09
N PRO A 294 -20.44 14.91 -0.91
CA PRO A 294 -20.60 13.61 -1.56
C PRO A 294 -20.76 12.44 -0.57
N ALA A 295 -20.08 12.49 0.57
CA ALA A 295 -20.19 11.46 1.61
C ALA A 295 -21.51 11.56 2.39
N LEU A 296 -22.02 12.77 2.59
CA LEU A 296 -23.37 13.00 3.15
C LEU A 296 -24.45 12.46 2.20
N ASP A 297 -24.31 12.71 0.89
CA ASP A 297 -25.22 12.19 -0.14
C ASP A 297 -25.20 10.65 -0.17
N GLU A 298 -24.01 10.03 -0.12
CA GLU A 298 -23.85 8.57 -0.10
C GLU A 298 -24.47 7.96 1.18
N ALA A 299 -24.12 8.47 2.36
CA ALA A 299 -24.70 8.02 3.62
C ALA A 299 -26.23 8.15 3.64
N ARG A 300 -26.78 9.17 2.97
CA ARG A 300 -28.22 9.36 2.83
C ARG A 300 -28.88 8.35 1.89
N GLN A 301 -28.18 7.91 0.84
CA GLN A 301 -28.66 6.89 -0.11
C GLN A 301 -28.68 5.50 0.52
N ASP A 302 -27.71 5.20 1.38
CA ASP A 302 -27.62 3.93 2.11
C ASP A 302 -28.63 3.85 3.28
N ALA A 303 -29.15 5.00 3.72
CA ALA A 303 -30.16 5.08 4.78
C ALA A 303 -31.50 4.46 4.37
N ILE A 304 -31.90 3.40 5.08
CA ILE A 304 -33.22 2.77 4.93
C ILE A 304 -34.36 3.62 5.54
N GLU A 305 -35.60 3.28 5.24
CA GLU A 305 -36.77 3.93 5.84
C GLU A 305 -36.74 3.81 7.38
N GLY A 306 -36.87 4.94 8.09
CA GLY A 306 -36.76 5.01 9.55
C GLY A 306 -35.33 5.24 10.08
N PHE A 307 -34.37 5.53 9.21
CA PHE A 307 -33.01 5.86 9.61
C PHE A 307 -32.96 7.12 10.52
N PRO A 308 -32.32 7.04 11.70
CA PRO A 308 -32.55 7.98 12.80
C PRO A 308 -32.10 9.43 12.55
N PHE A 309 -31.29 9.69 11.52
CA PHE A 309 -30.79 11.04 11.23
C PHE A 309 -30.83 11.42 9.74
N ALA A 310 -31.76 10.84 8.97
CA ALA A 310 -31.97 11.21 7.57
C ALA A 310 -32.21 12.72 7.37
N ASP A 311 -33.04 13.33 8.23
CA ASP A 311 -33.30 14.77 8.19
C ASP A 311 -32.04 15.60 8.47
N ALA A 312 -31.17 15.13 9.38
CA ALA A 312 -29.92 15.81 9.69
C ALA A 312 -28.93 15.79 8.51
N LEU A 313 -28.90 14.70 7.73
CA LEU A 313 -28.15 14.62 6.48
C LEU A 313 -28.68 15.63 5.46
N ASP A 314 -30.01 15.65 5.25
CA ASP A 314 -30.67 16.53 4.29
C ASP A 314 -30.46 18.03 4.64
N ASP A 315 -30.61 18.39 5.92
CA ASP A 315 -30.36 19.74 6.43
C ASP A 315 -28.90 20.16 6.28
N ALA A 316 -27.96 19.26 6.61
CA ALA A 316 -26.53 19.54 6.49
C ALA A 316 -26.13 19.80 5.02
N MET A 317 -26.57 18.95 4.09
CA MET A 317 -26.31 19.13 2.66
C MET A 317 -26.92 20.42 2.12
N LYS A 318 -28.13 20.78 2.57
CA LYS A 318 -28.78 22.03 2.18
C LYS A 318 -27.97 23.24 2.67
N ALA A 319 -27.49 23.23 3.91
CA ALA A 319 -26.65 24.29 4.45
C ALA A 319 -25.33 24.45 3.67
N LEU A 320 -24.63 23.32 3.43
CA LEU A 320 -23.33 23.32 2.75
C LEU A 320 -23.40 23.70 1.26
N ARG A 321 -24.53 23.49 0.60
CA ARG A 321 -24.75 23.91 -0.80
C ARG A 321 -25.16 25.38 -0.94
N ALA A 322 -25.55 26.02 0.16
CA ALA A 322 -26.04 27.40 0.17
C ALA A 322 -24.96 28.43 0.57
N GLY A 323 -23.90 28.00 1.25
CA GLY A 323 -22.72 28.80 1.59
C GLY A 323 -21.69 28.80 0.46
#